data_AF-A0A965PT86-F1
#
_entry.id   AF-A0A965PT86-F1
#
_cell.length_a   1.000
_cell.length_b   1.000
_cell.length_c   1.000
_cell.angle_alpha   90.00
_cell.angle_beta   90.00
_cell.angle_gamma   90.00
#
_symmetry.space_group_name_H-M   'P 1'
#
loop_
_entity.id
_entity.type
_entity.pdbx_description
1 polymer ?
#
loop_
_entity_poly.entity_id
_entity_poly.type
_entity_poly.pdbx_seq_one_letter_code
_entity_poly.pdbx_strand_id
1 'polypeptide(L)' 'MKKSHILEIKEENGYQYIELPNYLLKKMGWKIGDTIDWHDNKDGTWSLLKVATPSKSKKNKI' A
#
# COMPACT_ATOMS: atom_id res chain seq x y z
N MET A 1 20.83 3.71 -1.57
CA MET A 1 20.48 3.30 -0.18
C MET A 1 19.00 2.98 -0.11
N LYS A 2 18.61 1.75 0.26
CA LYS A 2 17.21 1.45 0.63
C LYS A 2 16.90 2.18 1.94
N LYS A 3 15.91 3.07 1.94
CA LYS A 3 15.44 3.72 3.18
C LYS A 3 14.40 2.79 3.83
N SER A 4 14.74 2.16 4.95
CA SER A 4 13.80 1.45 5.83
C SER A 4 13.13 2.43 6.80
N HIS A 5 11.90 2.12 7.18
CA HIS A 5 11.17 2.83 8.24
C HIS A 5 10.58 1.77 9.17
N ILE A 6 10.59 2.05 10.47
CA ILE A 6 9.96 1.21 11.48
C ILE A 6 8.66 1.91 11.87
N LEU A 7 7.56 1.17 11.87
CA LEU A 7 6.24 1.64 12.27
C LEU A 7 5.77 0.75 13.41
N GLU A 8 5.10 1.36 14.39
CA GLU A 8 4.48 0.62 15.48
C GLU A 8 3.14 0.06 15.02
N ILE A 9 2.87 -1.19 15.42
CA ILE A 9 1.57 -1.82 15.22
C ILE A 9 0.66 -1.32 16.34
N LYS A 10 -0.50 -0.79 15.95
CA LYS A 10 -1.55 -0.38 16.88
C LYS A 10 -2.65 -1.44 16.87
N GLU A 11 -3.35 -1.53 17.99
CA GLU A 11 -4.50 -2.41 18.15
C GLU A 11 -5.70 -1.59 18.60
N GLU A 12 -6.82 -1.75 17.90
CA GLU A 12 -8.09 -1.11 18.26
C GLU A 12 -9.22 -2.10 18.02
N ASN A 13 -10.04 -2.33 19.04
CA ASN A 13 -11.18 -3.24 18.98
C ASN A 13 -10.83 -4.68 18.53
N GLY A 14 -9.63 -5.16 18.88
CA GLY A 14 -9.14 -6.49 18.49
C GLY A 14 -8.61 -6.58 17.06
N TYR A 15 -8.52 -5.46 16.34
CA TYR A 15 -7.90 -5.39 15.02
C TYR A 15 -6.55 -4.69 15.11
N GLN A 16 -5.54 -5.32 14.52
CA GLN A 16 -4.21 -4.73 14.39
C GLN A 16 -4.08 -3.97 13.08
N TYR A 17 -3.50 -2.78 13.15
CA TYR A 17 -3.23 -1.95 11.98
C TYR A 17 -1.93 -1.18 12.13
N ILE A 18 -1.43 -0.71 11.00
CA ILE A 18 -0.29 0.21 10.93
C ILE A 18 -0.76 1.53 10.34
N GLU A 19 -0.30 2.63 10.91
CA GLU A 19 -0.52 3.95 10.33
C GLU A 19 0.64 4.27 9.38
N LEU A 20 0.32 4.47 8.11
CA LEU A 20 1.29 4.92 7.11
C LEU A 20 1.33 6.46 7.09
N PRO A 21 2.44 7.09 7.49
CA PRO A 21 2.55 8.55 7.45
C PRO A 21 2.42 9.09 6.02
N ASN A 22 1.89 10.30 5.90
CA ASN A 22 1.67 10.97 4.61
C ASN A 22 2.93 11.05 3.72
N TYR A 23 4.13 11.17 4.31
CA TYR A 23 5.36 11.21 3.53
C TYR A 23 5.70 9.85 2.89
N LEU A 24 5.37 8.73 3.54
CA LEU A 24 5.55 7.39 2.96
C LEU A 24 4.55 7.16 1.83
N LEU A 25 3.28 7.52 2.04
CA LEU A 25 2.25 7.43 1.01
C LEU A 25 2.67 8.22 -0.25
N LYS A 26 3.11 9.47 -0.09
CA LYS A 26 3.63 10.29 -1.21
C LYS A 26 4.82 9.64 -1.90
N LYS A 27 5.77 9.09 -1.14
CA LYS A 27 6.97 8.43 -1.70
C LYS A 27 6.62 7.16 -2.48
N MET A 28 5.61 6.41 -2.05
CA MET A 28 5.11 5.21 -2.73
C MET A 28 4.11 5.53 -3.84
N GLY A 29 3.68 6.79 -3.97
CA GLY A 29 2.65 7.22 -4.91
C GLY A 29 1.27 6.66 -4.55
N TRP A 30 1.01 6.38 -3.27
CA TRP A 30 -0.27 5.91 -2.76
C TRP A 30 -1.13 7.09 -2.34
N LYS A 31 -2.43 7.01 -2.59
CA LYS A 31 -3.44 7.94 -2.09
C LYS A 31 -4.55 7.18 -1.40
N ILE A 32 -5.27 7.88 -0.54
CA ILE A 32 -6.49 7.35 0.09
C ILE A 32 -7.46 6.94 -1.02
N GLY A 33 -7.99 5.72 -0.92
CA GLY A 33 -8.87 5.12 -1.93
C GLY A 33 -8.16 4.27 -2.99
N ASP A 34 -6.82 4.20 -3.00
CA ASP A 34 -6.12 3.20 -3.81
C ASP A 34 -6.32 1.79 -3.21
N THR A 35 -6.49 0.80 -4.08
CA THR A 35 -6.53 -0.61 -3.67
C THR A 35 -5.10 -1.15 -3.52
N ILE A 36 -4.82 -1.75 -2.37
CA ILE A 36 -3.55 -2.39 -2.06
C ILE A 36 -3.80 -3.89 -1.92
N ASP A 37 -2.96 -4.68 -2.58
CA ASP A 37 -2.93 -6.13 -2.42
C ASP A 37 -1.92 -6.48 -1.32
N TRP A 38 -2.39 -7.27 -0.36
CA TRP A 38 -1.60 -7.77 0.75
C TRP A 38 -1.20 -9.21 0.42
N HIS A 39 0.03 -9.38 -0.04
CA HIS A 39 0.55 -10.69 -0.41
C HIS A 39 1.32 -11.31 0.76
N ASP A 40 0.81 -12.43 1.28
CA ASP A 40 1.51 -13.24 2.27
C ASP A 40 2.59 -14.08 1.57
N ASN A 41 3.86 -13.83 1.90
CA ASN A 41 5.00 -14.53 1.32
C ASN A 41 5.20 -15.93 1.95
N LYS A 42 4.43 -16.29 3.00
CA LYS A 42 4.49 -17.56 3.74
C LYS A 42 5.83 -17.83 4.43
N ASP A 43 6.64 -16.79 4.62
CA ASP A 43 7.91 -16.81 5.36
C ASP A 43 7.85 -15.95 6.63
N GLY A 44 6.65 -15.51 7.01
CA GLY A 44 6.41 -14.55 8.09
C GLY A 44 6.55 -13.09 7.66
N THR A 45 6.78 -12.81 6.38
CA THR A 45 6.81 -11.47 5.80
C THR A 45 5.63 -11.24 4.85
N TRP A 46 5.22 -9.97 4.72
CA TRP A 46 4.12 -9.56 3.87
C TRP A 46 4.60 -8.50 2.88
N SER A 47 4.15 -8.63 1.63
CA SER A 47 4.43 -7.67 0.57
C SER A 47 3.17 -6.88 0.25
N LEU A 48 3.24 -5.54 0.37
CA LEU A 48 2.13 -4.67 -0.02
C LEU A 48 2.36 -4.13 -1.42
N LEU A 49 1.45 -4.45 -2.34
CA LEU A 49 1.53 -4.08 -3.74
C LEU A 49 0.39 -3.13 -4.10
N LYS A 50 0.71 -2.02 -4.76
CA LYS A 50 -0.34 -1.14 -5.31
C LYS A 50 -1.02 -1.86 -6.47
N VAL A 51 -2.30 -2.13 -6.35
CA VAL A 51 -3.09 -2.60 -7.48
C VAL A 51 -3.32 -1.40 -8.39
N ALA A 52 -2.79 -1.48 -9.62
CA ALA A 52 -3.14 -0.52 -10.63
C ALA A 52 -4.65 -0.62 -10.86
N THR A 53 -5.41 0.39 -10.43
CA THR A 53 -6.77 0.52 -10.93
C THR A 53 -6.65 0.61 -12.45
N PRO A 54 -7.46 -0.13 -13.23
CA PRO A 54 -7.53 0.07 -14.66
C PRO A 54 -8.14 1.45 -14.88
N SER A 55 -7.31 2.50 -14.79
CA SER A 55 -7.66 3.80 -15.30
C SER A 55 -7.97 3.56 -16.77
N LYS A 56 -9.23 3.72 -17.15
CA LYS A 56 -9.72 3.56 -18.53
C LYS A 56 -8.71 4.23 -19.46
N SER A 57 -7.82 3.44 -20.08
CA SER A 57 -6.98 3.96 -21.13
C SER A 57 -7.97 4.35 -22.21
N LYS A 58 -7.96 5.64 -22.54
CA LYS A 58 -8.73 6.19 -23.66
C LYS A 58 -8.36 5.34 -24.87
N LYS A 59 -9.23 4.43 -25.28
CA LYS A 59 -9.10 3.76 -26.58
C LYS A 59 -9.22 4.86 -27.63
N ASN A 60 -8.16 5.01 -28.39
CA ASN A 60 -7.97 6.07 -29.36
C ASN A 60 -9.11 6.15 -30.37
N LYS A 61 -9.41 7.40 -30.71
CA LYS A 61 -10.21 7.88 -31.84
C LYS A 61 -9.78 7.16 -33.13
N ILE A 62 -10.73 6.56 -33.85
CA ILE A 62 -10.62 6.18 -35.26
C ILE A 62 -11.56 7.11 -36.02
#